data_AF-A0A318KAB8-F1
#
_entry.id   AF-A0A318KAB8-F1
#
_cell.length_a   1.000
_cell.length_b   1.000
_cell.length_c   1.000
_cell.angle_alpha   90.00
_cell.angle_beta   90.00
_cell.angle_gamma   90.00
#
_symmetry.space_group_name_H-M   'P 1'
#
loop_
_entity.id
_entity.type
_entity.pdbx_description
1 polymer ?
#
loop_
_entity_poly.entity_id
_entity_poly.type
_entity_poly.pdbx_seq_one_letter_code
_entity_poly.pdbx_strand_id
1 'polypeptide(L)'
;MTTPDNERDSLLAEFRRLSTVEGVLSDIDGAAWESMERRDFADSVGEITKLNQIRSARRAVHEETSRARNRYLEHFYGKDGADELRAEVQAQLRTRGIRRSR
;
A
#
# COMPACT_ATOMS: atom_id res chain seq x y z
N MET A 1 -23.23 -17.27 -15.41
CA MET A 1 -22.98 -15.83 -15.61
C MET A 1 -23.18 -15.15 -14.27
N THR A 2 -22.12 -14.63 -13.66
CA THR A 2 -22.21 -13.74 -12.48
C THR A 2 -22.68 -12.37 -12.95
N THR A 3 -23.69 -11.82 -12.31
CA THR A 3 -24.23 -10.48 -12.61
C THR A 3 -23.14 -9.41 -12.42
N PRO A 4 -23.12 -8.33 -13.22
CA PRO A 4 -22.08 -7.29 -13.15
C PRO A 4 -21.84 -6.71 -11.75
N ASP A 5 -22.89 -6.60 -10.93
CA ASP A 5 -22.80 -6.12 -9.55
C ASP A 5 -22.00 -7.08 -8.64
N ASN A 6 -22.07 -8.41 -8.89
CA ASN A 6 -21.31 -9.39 -8.12
C ASN A 6 -19.81 -9.34 -8.45
N GLU A 7 -19.45 -9.01 -9.69
CA GLU A 7 -18.05 -8.86 -10.09
C GLU A 7 -17.45 -7.58 -9.50
N ARG A 8 -18.24 -6.49 -9.48
CA ARG A 8 -17.89 -5.24 -8.84
C ARG A 8 -17.57 -5.39 -7.36
N ASP A 9 -18.50 -5.99 -6.63
CA ASP A 9 -18.35 -6.14 -5.18
C ASP A 9 -17.19 -7.07 -4.84
N SER A 10 -16.94 -8.09 -5.67
CA SER A 10 -15.79 -8.99 -5.54
C SER A 10 -14.45 -8.25 -5.73
N LEU A 11 -14.31 -7.44 -6.78
CA LEU A 11 -13.08 -6.68 -7.05
C LEU A 11 -12.80 -5.63 -5.97
N LEU A 12 -13.86 -4.93 -5.51
CA LEU A 12 -13.74 -3.97 -4.41
C LEU A 12 -13.40 -4.65 -3.08
N ALA A 13 -14.00 -5.81 -2.80
CA ALA A 13 -13.70 -6.59 -1.59
C ALA A 13 -12.26 -7.13 -1.60
N GLU A 14 -11.78 -7.62 -2.75
CA GLU A 14 -10.39 -8.07 -2.93
C GLU A 14 -9.41 -6.91 -2.68
N PHE A 15 -9.63 -5.75 -3.31
CA PHE A 15 -8.82 -4.56 -3.10
C PHE A 15 -8.80 -4.14 -1.62
N ARG A 16 -9.98 -4.04 -0.98
CA ARG A 16 -10.08 -3.64 0.44
C ARG A 16 -9.33 -4.60 1.35
N ARG A 17 -9.47 -5.91 1.14
CA ARG A 17 -8.77 -6.93 1.93
C ARG A 17 -7.25 -6.78 1.82
N LEU A 18 -6.74 -6.62 0.61
CA LEU A 18 -5.30 -6.45 0.37
C LEU A 18 -4.77 -5.13 0.96
N SER A 19 -5.51 -4.03 0.82
CA SER A 19 -5.18 -2.75 1.46
C SER A 19 -5.16 -2.81 2.99
N THR A 20 -6.04 -3.61 3.62
CA THR A 20 -5.98 -3.84 5.06
C THR A 20 -4.71 -4.55 5.47
N VAL A 21 -4.29 -5.59 4.74
CA VAL A 21 -3.04 -6.31 5.01
C VAL A 21 -1.83 -5.38 4.81
N GLU A 22 -1.83 -4.59 3.73
CA GLU A 22 -0.80 -3.58 3.48
C GLU A 22 -0.70 -2.56 4.61
N GLY A 23 -1.84 -2.08 5.11
CA GLY A 23 -1.92 -1.17 6.26
C GLY A 23 -1.29 -1.76 7.52
N VAL A 24 -1.64 -3.00 7.88
CA VAL A 24 -1.04 -3.69 9.05
C VAL A 24 0.47 -3.81 8.91
N LEU A 25 0.98 -4.16 7.73
CA LEU A 25 2.43 -4.26 7.51
C LEU A 25 3.13 -2.89 7.56
N SER A 26 2.44 -1.81 7.17
CA SER A 26 2.92 -0.44 7.33
C SER A 26 2.96 -0.01 8.81
N ASP A 27 1.96 -0.41 9.60
CA ASP A 27 1.93 -0.12 11.04
C ASP A 27 3.04 -0.84 11.79
N ILE A 28 3.34 -2.10 11.43
CA ILE A 28 4.47 -2.85 11.99
C ILE A 28 5.79 -2.13 11.67
N ASP A 29 5.95 -1.64 10.44
CA ASP A 29 7.13 -0.88 10.04
C ASP A 29 7.26 0.42 10.85
N GLY A 30 6.18 1.20 10.95
CA GLY A 30 6.15 2.42 11.74
C GLY A 30 6.48 2.16 13.21
N ALA A 31 5.88 1.15 13.82
CA ALA A 31 6.13 0.79 15.21
C ALA A 31 7.58 0.34 15.46
N ALA A 32 8.18 -0.40 14.53
CA ALA A 32 9.59 -0.78 14.61
C ALA A 32 10.51 0.45 14.51
N TRP A 33 10.22 1.39 13.60
CA TRP A 33 10.95 2.66 13.51
C TRP A 33 10.83 3.50 14.77
N GLU A 34 9.62 3.70 15.30
CA GLU A 34 9.41 4.43 16.56
C GLU A 34 10.11 3.75 17.75
N SER A 35 10.16 2.42 17.78
CA SER A 35 10.86 1.66 18.81
C SER A 35 12.38 1.89 18.74
N MET A 36 12.95 1.91 17.53
CA MET A 36 14.37 2.18 17.30
C MET A 36 14.76 3.64 17.62
N GLU A 37 13.88 4.61 17.38
CA GLU A 37 14.12 6.03 17.74
C GLU A 37 14.17 6.24 19.26
N ARG A 38 13.53 5.38 20.05
CA ARG A 38 13.46 5.47 21.52
C ARG A 38 14.54 4.66 22.24
N ARG A 39 15.39 3.90 21.55
CA ARG A 39 16.39 2.97 22.12
C ARG A 39 17.82 3.31 21.67
N ASP A 40 18.81 2.95 22.49
CA ASP A 40 20.22 3.00 22.09
C ASP A 40 20.48 2.04 20.92
N PHE A 41 21.33 2.45 19.97
CA PHE A 41 21.55 1.78 18.68
C PHE A 41 21.86 0.27 18.77
N ALA A 42 22.46 -0.18 19.90
CA ALA A 42 22.77 -1.60 20.15
C ALA A 42 21.52 -2.48 20.32
N ASP A 43 20.40 -1.92 20.80
CA ASP A 43 19.12 -2.62 20.99
C ASP A 43 18.23 -2.61 19.73
N SER A 44 18.60 -1.83 18.72
CA SER A 44 17.85 -1.68 17.46
C SER A 44 18.05 -2.84 16.48
N VAL A 45 19.07 -3.69 16.70
CA VAL A 45 19.37 -4.84 15.82
C VAL A 45 18.18 -5.80 15.72
N GLY A 46 17.49 -6.07 16.82
CA GLY A 46 16.31 -6.94 16.83
C GLY A 46 15.15 -6.39 16.00
N GLU A 47 14.92 -5.08 16.05
CA GLU A 47 13.89 -4.41 15.24
C GLU A 47 14.26 -4.39 13.75
N ILE A 48 15.53 -4.15 13.42
CA ILE A 48 16.05 -4.25 12.04
C ILE A 48 15.85 -5.67 11.49
N THR A 49 16.08 -6.71 12.30
CA THR A 49 15.83 -8.10 11.89
C THR A 49 14.34 -8.34 11.59
N LYS A 50 13.42 -7.87 12.44
CA LYS A 50 11.97 -7.97 12.20
C LYS A 50 11.56 -7.25 10.92
N LEU A 51 12.07 -6.04 10.69
CA LEU A 51 11.83 -5.27 9.48
C LEU A 51 12.31 -6.00 8.22
N ASN A 52 13.49 -6.62 8.28
CA ASN A 52 14.02 -7.42 7.17
C ASN A 52 13.17 -8.67 6.90
N GLN A 53 12.63 -9.32 7.95
CA GLN A 53 11.76 -10.49 7.80
C GLN A 53 10.45 -10.16 7.09
N ILE A 54 9.86 -8.98 7.35
CA ILE A 54 8.60 -8.57 6.70
C ILE A 54 8.80 -7.87 5.35
N ARG A 55 10.05 -7.52 4.97
CA ARG A 55 10.33 -6.70 3.78
C ARG A 55 9.84 -7.34 2.49
N SER A 56 10.05 -8.64 2.31
CA SER A 56 9.59 -9.38 1.13
C SER A 56 8.06 -9.46 1.09
N ALA A 57 7.44 -9.74 2.24
CA ALA A 57 5.98 -9.78 2.38
C ALA A 57 5.34 -8.42 2.08
N ARG A 58 5.92 -7.33 2.57
CA ARG A 58 5.49 -5.95 2.25
C ARG A 58 5.52 -5.68 0.76
N ARG A 59 6.62 -6.04 0.10
CA ARG A 59 6.75 -5.85 -1.35
C ARG A 59 5.69 -6.67 -2.11
N ALA A 60 5.52 -7.94 -1.75
CA ALA A 60 4.55 -8.82 -2.40
C ALA A 60 3.12 -8.29 -2.22
N VAL A 61 2.73 -7.94 -1.00
CA VAL A 61 1.40 -7.39 -0.69
C VAL A 61 1.18 -6.05 -1.38
N HIS A 62 2.18 -5.17 -1.45
CA HIS A 62 2.08 -3.91 -2.19
C HIS A 62 1.84 -4.14 -3.69
N GLU A 63 2.58 -5.07 -4.30
CA GLU A 63 2.42 -5.42 -5.71
C GLU A 63 1.03 -6.03 -5.99
N GLU A 64 0.54 -6.93 -5.11
CA GLU A 64 -0.79 -7.53 -5.22
C GLU A 64 -1.91 -6.50 -5.03
N THR A 65 -1.78 -5.64 -4.01
CA THR A 65 -2.75 -4.55 -3.75
C THR A 65 -2.82 -3.60 -4.93
N SER A 66 -1.67 -3.25 -5.51
CA SER A 66 -1.59 -2.41 -6.71
C SER A 66 -2.25 -3.06 -7.92
N ARG A 67 -2.05 -4.36 -8.13
CA ARG A 67 -2.72 -5.11 -9.21
C ARG A 67 -4.24 -5.20 -9.00
N ALA A 68 -4.70 -5.46 -7.78
CA ALA A 68 -6.12 -5.48 -7.44
C ALA A 68 -6.77 -4.11 -7.64
N ARG A 69 -6.10 -3.03 -7.18
CA ARG A 69 -6.54 -1.65 -7.42
C ARG A 69 -6.64 -1.35 -8.91
N ASN A 70 -5.66 -1.76 -9.70
CA ASN A 70 -5.66 -1.52 -11.14
C ASN A 70 -6.80 -2.24 -11.85
N ARG A 71 -7.05 -3.52 -11.53
CA ARG A 71 -8.19 -4.28 -12.06
C ARG A 71 -9.52 -3.61 -11.71
N TYR A 72 -9.68 -3.18 -10.46
CA TYR A 72 -10.85 -2.41 -10.04
C TYR A 72 -10.99 -1.13 -10.87
N LEU A 73 -9.97 -0.27 -10.89
CA LEU A 73 -10.04 1.02 -11.58
C LEU A 73 -10.31 0.88 -13.09
N GLU A 74 -9.63 -0.05 -13.77
CA GLU A 74 -9.81 -0.28 -15.21
C GLU A 74 -11.20 -0.84 -15.52
N HIS A 75 -11.75 -1.70 -14.67
CA HIS A 75 -13.11 -2.22 -14.83
C HIS A 75 -14.17 -1.11 -14.70
N PHE A 76 -13.96 -0.11 -13.84
CA PHE A 76 -14.95 0.94 -13.56
C PHE A 76 -14.81 2.21 -14.39
N TYR A 77 -13.58 2.65 -14.62
CA TYR A 77 -13.30 3.94 -15.26
C TYR A 77 -12.75 3.78 -16.69
N GLY A 78 -12.62 2.52 -17.16
CA GLY A 78 -11.83 2.23 -18.33
C GLY A 78 -10.35 2.52 -18.10
N LYS A 79 -9.53 2.22 -19.11
CA LYS A 79 -8.09 2.43 -19.03
C LYS A 79 -7.73 3.91 -18.85
N ASP A 80 -8.34 4.78 -19.65
CA ASP A 80 -8.01 6.21 -19.66
C ASP A 80 -8.41 6.89 -18.35
N GLY A 81 -9.61 6.62 -17.81
CA GLY A 81 -10.03 7.16 -16.52
C GLY A 81 -9.22 6.58 -15.34
N ALA A 82 -8.78 5.33 -15.42
CA ALA A 82 -7.86 4.76 -14.43
C ALA A 82 -6.49 5.44 -14.47
N ASP A 83 -5.98 5.78 -15.66
CA ASP A 83 -4.72 6.48 -15.86
C ASP A 83 -4.76 7.92 -15.35
N GLU A 84 -5.87 8.64 -15.57
CA GLU A 84 -6.10 9.97 -15.00
C GLU A 84 -6.06 9.95 -13.46
N LEU A 85 -6.81 9.03 -12.84
CA LEU A 85 -6.81 8.87 -11.37
C LEU A 85 -5.42 8.51 -10.83
N ARG A 86 -4.63 7.70 -11.54
CA ARG A 86 -3.24 7.39 -11.16
C ARG A 86 -2.36 8.65 -11.23
N ALA A 87 -2.50 9.44 -12.29
CA ALA A 87 -1.74 10.67 -12.48
C ALA A 87 -2.05 11.70 -11.38
N GLU A 88 -3.31 11.85 -11.00
CA GLU A 88 -3.73 12.74 -9.90
C GLU A 88 -3.12 12.35 -8.56
N VAL A 89 -3.21 11.07 -8.19
CA VAL A 89 -2.59 10.57 -6.95
C VAL A 89 -1.09 10.81 -6.96
N GLN A 90 -0.42 10.57 -8.09
CA GLN A 90 1.02 10.78 -8.19
C GLN A 90 1.40 12.27 -8.10
N ALA A 91 0.60 13.17 -8.66
CA ALA A 91 0.79 14.62 -8.52
C ALA A 91 0.63 15.08 -7.06
N GLN A 92 -0.35 14.54 -6.32
CA GLN A 92 -0.55 14.82 -4.90
C GLN A 92 0.62 14.33 -4.03
N LEU A 93 1.18 13.15 -4.34
CA LEU A 93 2.35 12.63 -3.62
C LEU A 93 3.60 13.49 -3.87
N ARG A 94 3.83 13.94 -5.10
CA ARG A 94 4.95 14.85 -5.44
C ARG A 94 4.85 16.17 -4.70
N THR A 95 3.67 16.78 -4.66
CA THR A 95 3.46 18.07 -3.96
C THR A 95 3.63 17.95 -2.44
N ARG A 96 3.20 16.83 -1.83
CA ARG A 96 3.46 16.54 -0.40
C ARG A 96 4.94 16.27 -0.10
N GLY A 97 5.65 15.57 -0.99
CA GLY A 97 7.09 15.32 -0.86
C GLY A 97 7.90 16.61 -0.87
N ILE A 98 7.59 17.53 -1.79
CA ILE A 98 8.23 18.86 -1.87
C ILE A 98 7.98 19.69 -0.59
N ARG A 99 6.81 19.54 0.05
CA ARG A 99 6.50 20.22 1.32
C ARG A 99 7.21 19.62 2.54
N ARG A 100 7.53 18.32 2.56
CA ARG A 100 8.29 17.70 3.65
C ARG A 100 9.80 17.98 3.58
N SER A 101 10.31 18.43 2.45
CA SER A 101 11.74 18.74 2.23
C SER A 101 12.09 20.23 2.36
N ARG A 102 11.15 21.08 2.80
CA ARG A 102 11.35 22.51 3.10
C ARG A 102 11.18 22.75 4.59
#